data_AF-A0A7S3KDX7-F1
#
_entry.id   AF-A0A7S3KDX7-F1
#
_cell.length_a   1.000
_cell.length_b   1.000
_cell.length_c   1.000
_cell.angle_alpha   90.00
_cell.angle_beta   90.00
_cell.angle_gamma   90.00
#
_symmetry.space_group_name_H-M   'P 1'
#
loop_
_entity.id
_entity.type
_entity.pdbx_description
1 polymer ?
#
loop_
_entity_poly.entity_id
_entity_poly.type
_entity_poly.pdbx_seq_one_letter_code
_entity_poly.pdbx_strand_id
1 'polypeptide(L)'
;EIERDMLKKEERFSPNNESEDLLSEQPRNANIPNYNFEQHKEFTKIYNEEIEKDTYRRNEMKRILKYIKHNPDESLSKIWRNAIFHGKISSALDIDRFVDESVDIEGFKLQPLKNKREVILTKSSNDITDYDCWTCFDRETGINEYHRDPDTTIMLSPKEVRHVFGDPLWCPNETTTGIYTFEDTHLDIFVLAEPHSTVITRGENKDPEYYEAQKVLDKSRREKPFYDIDEFWLSEEKRKFFIFCTKYAYKRKFKKWLYNEIEAKKNEKSCEERVYEKYGHMLSHFEDYNEDYERFNERGAEKVAAFNYMWTDFLDEEELKELDKVPELPKPAEYLDMDKAYKMNLSKKELEALYQQLKDEEKEDEVKEDE
;
A
#
# COMPACT_ATOMS: atom_id res chain seq x y z
N GLU A 1 -18.13 37.71 5.98
CA GLU A 1 -18.43 37.33 4.58
C GLU A 1 -18.65 38.53 3.66
N ILE A 2 -19.37 39.56 4.07
CA ILE A 2 -19.65 40.76 3.26
C ILE A 2 -18.36 41.52 2.84
N GLU A 3 -17.34 41.60 3.70
CA GLU A 3 -16.04 42.22 3.35
C GLU A 3 -15.22 41.40 2.32
N ARG A 4 -15.41 40.07 2.25
CA ARG A 4 -14.75 39.23 1.22
C ARG A 4 -15.37 39.41 -0.16
N ASP A 5 -16.64 39.80 -0.23
CA ASP A 5 -17.31 40.10 -1.49
C ASP A 5 -17.08 41.54 -1.95
N MET A 6 -16.83 42.49 -1.04
CA MET A 6 -16.40 43.84 -1.41
C MET A 6 -14.97 43.85 -1.98
N LEU A 7 -14.06 43.02 -1.45
CA LEU A 7 -12.71 42.83 -2.02
C LEU A 7 -12.67 42.09 -3.37
N LYS A 8 -13.77 41.46 -3.79
CA LYS A 8 -13.92 40.89 -5.14
C LYS A 8 -14.55 41.87 -6.14
N LYS A 9 -15.18 42.94 -5.63
CA LYS A 9 -15.89 43.97 -6.41
C LYS A 9 -15.12 45.28 -6.54
N GLU A 10 -13.95 45.42 -5.92
CA GLU A 10 -12.92 46.30 -6.46
C GLU A 10 -12.44 45.69 -7.78
N GLU A 11 -13.26 45.96 -8.78
CA GLU A 11 -12.94 45.90 -10.18
C GLU A 11 -11.52 46.37 -10.34
N ARG A 12 -10.70 45.45 -10.82
CA ARG A 12 -9.46 45.75 -11.51
C ARG A 12 -9.81 46.74 -12.60
N PHE A 13 -9.77 48.03 -12.29
CA PHE A 13 -9.57 49.09 -13.26
C PHE A 13 -8.19 48.82 -13.86
N SER A 14 -8.15 47.88 -14.80
CA SER A 14 -7.05 47.78 -15.74
C SER A 14 -7.21 48.99 -16.66
N PRO A 15 -6.21 49.87 -16.78
CA PRO A 15 -6.25 51.01 -17.69
C PRO A 15 -6.52 50.63 -19.15
N ASN A 16 -6.45 49.35 -19.49
CA ASN A 16 -6.64 48.80 -20.83
C ASN A 16 -8.09 48.41 -21.16
N ASN A 17 -9.08 48.62 -20.28
CA ASN A 17 -10.47 48.32 -20.64
C ASN A 17 -11.04 49.23 -21.75
N GLU A 18 -10.37 50.33 -22.08
CA GLU A 18 -10.76 51.25 -23.16
C GLU A 18 -9.78 51.26 -24.36
N SER A 19 -8.66 50.53 -24.32
CA SER A 19 -7.74 50.45 -25.47
C SER A 19 -8.23 49.41 -26.47
N GLU A 20 -8.36 49.76 -27.75
CA GLU A 20 -8.68 48.82 -28.84
C GLU A 20 -7.66 47.66 -28.97
N ASP A 21 -6.47 47.82 -28.38
CA ASP A 21 -5.39 46.84 -28.39
C ASP A 21 -5.31 46.06 -27.06
N LEU A 22 -6.20 45.08 -26.90
CA LEU A 22 -6.30 44.18 -25.73
C LEU A 22 -5.01 43.36 -25.46
N LEU A 23 -4.05 43.35 -26.39
CA LEU A 23 -2.75 42.68 -26.24
C LEU A 23 -1.59 43.65 -25.98
N SER A 24 -1.87 44.96 -25.89
CA SER A 24 -0.86 45.93 -25.46
C SER A 24 -0.59 45.74 -23.96
N GLU A 25 0.40 44.91 -23.63
CA GLU A 25 1.03 45.01 -22.31
C GLU A 25 1.52 46.46 -22.16
N GLN A 26 1.19 47.10 -21.04
CA GLN A 26 1.73 48.43 -20.76
C GLN A 26 3.25 48.36 -20.90
N PRO A 27 3.87 49.22 -21.73
CA PRO A 27 5.32 49.21 -21.85
C PRO A 27 5.90 49.39 -20.44
N ARG A 28 6.85 48.53 -20.04
CA ARG A 28 7.63 48.79 -18.82
C ARG A 28 8.15 50.21 -18.96
N ASN A 29 7.72 51.09 -18.05
CA ASN A 29 7.85 52.55 -18.10
C ASN A 29 8.97 53.02 -19.05
N ALA A 30 8.61 53.35 -20.30
CA ALA A 30 9.57 53.85 -21.29
C ALA A 30 10.22 55.19 -20.85
N ASN A 31 9.65 55.83 -19.84
CA ASN A 31 10.10 57.08 -19.23
C ASN A 31 10.76 56.83 -17.87
N ILE A 32 11.82 56.00 -17.83
CA ILE A 32 12.67 55.97 -16.63
C ILE A 32 13.39 57.32 -16.56
N PRO A 33 13.23 58.11 -15.48
CA PRO A 33 13.96 59.36 -15.32
C PRO A 33 15.47 59.09 -15.38
N ASN A 34 16.22 60.02 -15.97
CA ASN A 34 17.66 59.88 -16.19
C ASN A 34 18.37 59.57 -14.86
N TYR A 35 18.99 58.40 -14.75
CA TYR A 35 19.70 57.93 -13.55
C TYR A 35 21.18 57.65 -13.88
N ASN A 36 22.03 57.60 -12.86
CA ASN A 36 23.44 57.34 -13.07
C ASN A 36 23.70 55.87 -13.41
N PHE A 37 23.85 55.59 -14.71
CA PHE A 37 24.08 54.24 -15.25
C PHE A 37 25.36 53.57 -14.70
N GLU A 38 26.37 54.34 -14.31
CA GLU A 38 27.62 53.78 -13.78
C GLU A 38 27.47 53.30 -12.33
N GLN A 39 26.61 53.95 -11.54
CA GLN A 39 26.33 53.59 -10.15
C GLN A 39 25.31 52.44 -10.03
N HIS A 40 24.43 52.27 -11.02
CA HIS A 40 23.34 51.28 -10.99
C HIS A 40 23.45 50.21 -12.10
N LYS A 41 24.66 49.69 -12.35
CA LYS A 41 24.93 48.69 -13.41
C LYS A 41 24.08 47.42 -13.29
N GLU A 42 23.82 46.94 -12.07
CA GLU A 42 22.98 45.75 -11.84
C GLU A 42 21.53 45.99 -12.25
N PHE A 43 20.98 47.16 -11.95
CA PHE A 43 19.64 47.54 -12.37
C PHE A 43 19.52 47.60 -13.89
N THR A 44 20.48 48.24 -14.57
CA THR A 44 20.48 48.31 -16.04
C THR A 44 20.55 46.91 -16.67
N LYS A 45 21.36 46.00 -16.10
CA LYS A 45 21.45 44.61 -16.56
C LYS A 45 20.11 43.88 -16.41
N ILE A 46 19.51 43.90 -15.21
CA ILE A 46 18.22 43.24 -14.94
C ILE A 46 17.13 43.83 -15.85
N TYR A 47 17.12 45.16 -16.02
CA TYR A 47 16.13 45.84 -16.86
C TYR A 47 16.22 45.40 -18.32
N ASN A 48 17.43 45.33 -18.89
CA ASN A 48 17.64 44.88 -20.26
C ASN A 48 17.27 43.39 -20.44
N GLU A 49 17.68 42.52 -19.51
CA GLU A 49 17.31 41.09 -19.53
C GLU A 49 15.78 40.92 -19.49
N GLU A 50 15.08 41.72 -18.71
CA GLU A 50 13.62 41.67 -18.63
C GLU A 50 12.93 42.25 -19.88
N ILE A 51 13.48 43.32 -20.49
CA ILE A 51 13.01 43.82 -21.79
C ILE A 51 13.14 42.76 -22.88
N GLU A 52 14.26 42.06 -22.92
CA GLU A 52 14.49 40.99 -23.89
C GLU A 52 13.48 39.85 -23.69
N LYS A 53 13.23 39.44 -22.44
CA LYS A 53 12.21 38.43 -22.10
C LYS A 53 10.80 38.87 -22.50
N ASP A 54 10.44 40.12 -22.25
CA ASP A 54 9.12 40.65 -22.63
C ASP A 54 8.97 40.72 -24.15
N THR A 55 10.01 41.17 -24.86
CA THR A 55 10.04 41.22 -26.33
C THR A 55 9.92 39.81 -26.92
N TYR A 56 10.60 38.83 -26.33
CA TYR A 56 10.48 37.43 -26.70
C TYR A 56 9.05 36.91 -26.49
N ARG A 57 8.47 37.10 -25.30
CA ARG A 57 7.08 36.67 -24.98
C ARG A 57 6.06 37.29 -25.91
N ARG A 58 6.22 38.58 -26.24
CA ARG A 58 5.35 39.28 -27.18
C ARG A 58 5.41 38.68 -28.58
N ASN A 59 6.63 38.43 -29.08
CA ASN A 59 6.81 37.81 -30.39
C ASN A 59 6.29 36.37 -30.42
N GLU A 60 6.48 35.61 -29.33
CA GLU A 60 5.93 34.28 -29.16
C GLU A 60 4.39 34.29 -29.18
N MET A 61 3.75 35.22 -28.45
CA MET A 61 2.29 35.38 -28.46
C MET A 61 1.76 35.74 -29.85
N LYS A 62 2.43 36.64 -30.57
CA LYS A 62 2.07 36.97 -31.97
C LYS A 62 2.17 35.75 -32.88
N ARG A 63 3.23 34.92 -32.74
CA ARG A 63 3.38 33.66 -33.48
C ARG A 63 2.26 32.68 -33.17
N ILE A 64 1.89 32.53 -31.90
CA ILE A 64 0.79 31.66 -31.45
C ILE A 64 -0.54 32.12 -32.08
N LEU A 65 -0.84 33.42 -32.04
CA LEU A 65 -2.07 33.96 -32.63
C LEU A 65 -2.11 33.77 -34.15
N LYS A 66 -1.00 34.04 -34.85
CA LYS A 66 -0.90 33.80 -36.29
C LYS A 66 -1.04 32.31 -36.62
N TYR A 67 -0.46 31.41 -35.82
CA TYR A 67 -0.61 29.97 -35.97
C TYR A 67 -2.06 29.52 -35.77
N ILE A 68 -2.75 29.99 -34.72
CA ILE A 68 -4.16 29.69 -34.45
C ILE A 68 -5.06 30.17 -35.60
N LYS A 69 -4.72 31.31 -36.23
CA LYS A 69 -5.43 31.82 -37.42
C LYS A 69 -5.24 30.91 -38.64
N HIS A 70 -4.02 30.43 -38.90
CA HIS A 70 -3.73 29.56 -40.05
C HIS A 70 -4.21 28.11 -39.84
N ASN A 71 -4.31 27.65 -38.60
CA ASN A 71 -4.70 26.28 -38.25
C ASN A 71 -5.87 26.24 -37.24
N PRO A 72 -7.06 26.77 -37.60
CA PRO A 72 -8.16 26.96 -36.66
C PRO A 72 -8.79 25.64 -36.17
N ASP A 73 -8.71 24.58 -36.97
CA ASP A 73 -9.34 23.30 -36.68
C ASP A 73 -8.48 22.35 -35.84
N GLU A 74 -7.18 22.66 -35.70
CA GLU A 74 -6.25 21.86 -34.92
C GLU A 74 -6.65 21.87 -33.43
N SER A 75 -6.59 20.69 -32.79
CA SER A 75 -7.01 20.51 -31.39
C SER A 75 -6.24 21.42 -30.44
N LEU A 76 -4.93 21.59 -30.66
CA LEU A 76 -4.07 22.48 -29.87
C LEU A 76 -4.44 23.95 -30.08
N SER A 77 -4.77 24.38 -31.29
CA SER A 77 -5.22 25.75 -31.57
C SER A 77 -6.51 26.09 -30.82
N LYS A 78 -7.46 25.14 -30.73
CA LYS A 78 -8.69 25.31 -29.93
C LYS A 78 -8.39 25.45 -28.43
N ILE A 79 -7.47 24.63 -27.91
CA ILE A 79 -7.05 24.69 -26.50
C ILE A 79 -6.38 26.03 -26.18
N TRP A 80 -5.45 26.48 -27.02
CA TRP A 80 -4.78 27.77 -26.86
C TRP A 80 -5.73 28.96 -27.03
N ARG A 81 -6.65 28.92 -28.01
CA ARG A 81 -7.69 29.94 -28.20
C ARG A 81 -8.53 30.07 -26.94
N ASN A 82 -8.97 28.95 -26.36
CA ASN A 82 -9.75 28.97 -25.12
C ASN A 82 -8.94 29.49 -23.92
N ALA A 83 -7.64 29.18 -23.86
CA ALA A 83 -6.76 29.63 -22.78
C ALA A 83 -6.46 31.14 -22.83
N ILE A 84 -6.18 31.68 -24.02
CA ILE A 84 -5.86 33.10 -24.22
C ILE A 84 -7.11 33.97 -23.99
N PHE A 85 -8.25 33.55 -24.54
CA PHE A 85 -9.46 34.38 -24.56
C PHE A 85 -10.49 33.99 -23.49
N HIS A 86 -10.15 33.06 -22.60
CA HIS A 86 -11.01 32.58 -21.51
C HIS A 86 -12.43 32.20 -21.97
N GLY A 87 -12.57 31.65 -23.17
CA GLY A 87 -13.87 31.27 -23.75
C GLY A 87 -14.78 32.44 -24.13
N LYS A 88 -14.30 33.69 -24.12
CA LYS A 88 -15.10 34.90 -24.44
C LYS A 88 -15.22 35.20 -25.93
N ILE A 89 -14.49 34.50 -26.79
CA ILE A 89 -14.51 34.73 -28.24
C ILE A 89 -15.18 33.55 -28.93
N SER A 90 -16.36 33.79 -29.52
CA SER A 90 -17.16 32.77 -30.21
C SER A 90 -16.90 32.69 -31.71
N SER A 91 -16.12 33.62 -32.29
CA SER A 91 -15.92 33.68 -33.75
C SER A 91 -14.47 34.03 -34.14
N ALA A 92 -14.07 33.60 -35.35
CA ALA A 92 -12.74 33.88 -35.90
C ALA A 92 -12.46 35.38 -36.12
N LEU A 93 -13.50 36.22 -36.16
CA LEU A 93 -13.43 37.66 -36.46
C LEU A 93 -12.69 38.49 -35.39
N ASP A 94 -12.57 37.99 -34.16
CA ASP A 94 -11.82 38.72 -33.12
C ASP A 94 -10.32 38.47 -33.20
N ILE A 95 -9.86 37.32 -33.71
CA ILE A 95 -8.44 36.98 -33.79
C ILE A 95 -7.74 37.81 -34.87
N ASP A 96 -8.46 38.16 -35.95
CA ASP A 96 -7.93 38.96 -37.05
C ASP A 96 -7.46 40.35 -36.63
N ARG A 97 -8.03 40.92 -35.57
CA ARG A 97 -7.62 42.21 -35.01
C ARG A 97 -6.26 42.16 -34.30
N PHE A 98 -5.82 40.97 -33.94
CA PHE A 98 -4.63 40.75 -33.10
C PHE A 98 -3.47 40.07 -33.84
N VAL A 99 -3.70 39.62 -35.07
CA VAL A 99 -2.68 38.91 -35.84
C VAL A 99 -1.81 39.91 -36.58
N ASP A 100 -0.53 39.93 -36.19
CA ASP A 100 0.51 40.63 -36.92
C ASP A 100 0.97 39.78 -38.12
N GLU A 101 0.61 40.20 -39.33
CA GLU A 101 0.95 39.46 -40.56
C GLU A 101 2.45 39.42 -40.83
N SER A 102 3.24 40.34 -40.26
CA SER A 102 4.69 40.42 -40.46
C SER A 102 5.48 39.30 -39.76
N VAL A 103 4.85 38.58 -38.84
CA VAL A 103 5.52 37.56 -38.01
C VAL A 103 5.65 36.23 -38.76
N ASP A 104 6.86 35.72 -38.91
CA ASP A 104 7.05 34.40 -39.53
C ASP A 104 6.64 33.24 -38.59
N ILE A 105 5.91 32.27 -39.17
CA ILE A 105 5.43 31.04 -38.53
C ILE A 105 5.96 29.77 -39.22
N GLU A 106 6.84 29.89 -40.21
CA GLU A 106 7.43 28.73 -40.88
C GLU A 106 8.20 27.86 -39.87
N GLY A 107 7.82 26.57 -39.78
CA GLY A 107 8.38 25.62 -38.81
C GLY A 107 7.95 25.82 -37.35
N PHE A 108 7.09 26.81 -37.04
CA PHE A 108 6.56 27.00 -35.69
C PHE A 108 5.59 25.86 -35.31
N LYS A 109 5.74 25.31 -34.11
CA LYS A 109 4.85 24.27 -33.55
C LYS A 109 4.31 24.72 -32.20
N LEU A 110 2.99 24.67 -32.01
CA LEU A 110 2.38 24.93 -30.72
C LEU A 110 2.84 23.89 -29.69
N GLN A 111 3.35 24.37 -28.55
CA GLN A 111 3.60 23.49 -27.41
C GLN A 111 2.30 23.26 -26.63
N PRO A 112 2.05 22.07 -26.07
CA PRO A 112 0.91 21.85 -25.20
C PRO A 112 1.03 22.74 -23.95
N LEU A 113 -0.09 23.34 -23.52
CA LEU A 113 -0.16 24.09 -22.27
C LEU A 113 0.21 23.16 -21.11
N LYS A 114 1.42 23.31 -20.57
CA LYS A 114 1.76 22.67 -19.29
C LYS A 114 0.86 23.30 -18.22
N ASN A 115 0.15 22.48 -17.46
CA ASN A 115 -0.56 22.93 -16.25
C ASN A 115 0.49 23.48 -15.28
N LYS A 116 0.81 24.77 -15.37
CA LYS A 116 1.75 25.50 -14.49
C LYS A 116 1.14 25.77 -13.11
N ARG A 117 0.30 24.87 -12.59
CA ARG A 117 -0.02 24.94 -11.16
C ARG A 117 1.19 24.39 -10.43
N GLU A 118 1.90 25.27 -9.75
CA GLU A 118 2.92 24.87 -8.79
C GLU A 118 2.25 23.94 -7.77
N VAL A 119 2.60 22.65 -7.82
CA VAL A 119 2.07 21.65 -6.91
C VAL A 119 2.84 21.79 -5.61
N ILE A 120 2.35 22.66 -4.72
CA ILE A 120 2.97 22.94 -3.41
C ILE A 120 2.99 21.68 -2.55
N LEU A 121 1.94 20.84 -2.64
CA LEU A 121 1.81 19.56 -1.97
C LEU A 121 1.17 18.56 -2.94
N THR A 122 1.86 17.47 -3.25
CA THR A 122 1.23 16.33 -3.91
C THR A 122 0.24 15.72 -2.91
N LYS A 123 -1.01 15.51 -3.30
CA LYS A 123 -2.09 14.94 -2.45
C LYS A 123 -1.74 13.57 -1.81
N SER A 124 -0.61 12.97 -2.17
CA SER A 124 -0.03 11.82 -1.52
C SER A 124 1.47 11.85 -1.78
N SER A 125 2.28 12.09 -0.75
CA SER A 125 3.72 11.86 -0.87
C SER A 125 3.95 10.38 -1.15
N ASN A 126 4.73 10.07 -2.19
CA ASN A 126 5.25 8.73 -2.46
C ASN A 126 6.55 8.47 -1.69
N ASP A 127 6.90 9.32 -0.74
CA ASP A 127 8.03 9.10 0.14
C ASP A 127 7.73 7.96 1.11
N ILE A 128 8.67 7.02 1.19
CA ILE A 128 8.61 5.82 2.04
C ILE A 128 9.74 5.80 3.08
N THR A 129 10.50 6.89 3.24
CA THR A 129 11.61 6.95 4.22
C THR A 129 11.18 6.52 5.62
N ASP A 130 10.02 6.99 6.07
CA ASP A 130 9.44 6.67 7.39
C ASP A 130 8.28 5.66 7.28
N TYR A 131 8.20 4.91 6.19
CA TYR A 131 7.14 3.93 5.96
C TYR A 131 7.75 2.53 5.93
N ASP A 132 7.27 1.67 6.81
CA ASP A 132 7.60 0.25 6.80
C ASP A 132 6.33 -0.60 6.89
N CYS A 133 6.48 -1.87 6.50
CA CYS A 133 5.40 -2.85 6.45
C CYS A 133 5.98 -4.25 6.66
N TRP A 134 5.19 -5.17 7.22
CA TRP A 134 5.60 -6.54 7.47
C TRP A 134 4.45 -7.51 7.19
N THR A 135 4.78 -8.77 6.94
CA THR A 135 3.78 -9.85 6.84
C THR A 135 3.20 -10.15 8.21
N CYS A 136 1.89 -10.38 8.29
CA CYS A 136 1.20 -10.80 9.51
C CYS A 136 0.31 -12.01 9.20
N PHE A 137 0.07 -12.89 10.18
CA PHE A 137 -0.74 -14.12 9.96
C PHE A 137 -2.04 -14.12 10.77
N ASP A 138 -2.05 -13.49 11.94
CA ASP A 138 -3.23 -13.52 12.84
C ASP A 138 -4.18 -12.33 12.64
N ARG A 139 -3.73 -11.30 11.92
CA ARG A 139 -4.51 -10.07 11.68
C ARG A 139 -5.09 -10.09 10.28
N GLU A 140 -6.35 -10.49 10.19
CA GLU A 140 -7.10 -10.45 8.94
C GLU A 140 -7.99 -9.20 8.90
N THR A 141 -7.92 -8.43 7.81
CA THR A 141 -9.08 -7.61 7.45
C THR A 141 -10.21 -8.59 7.14
N GLY A 142 -11.41 -8.39 7.67
CA GLY A 142 -12.58 -9.22 7.38
C GLY A 142 -12.98 -9.22 5.91
N ILE A 143 -12.18 -9.88 5.05
CA ILE A 143 -12.37 -10.06 3.61
C ILE A 143 -13.52 -11.02 3.31
N ASN A 144 -14.21 -11.49 4.35
CA ASN A 144 -15.44 -12.27 4.25
C ASN A 144 -16.58 -11.54 3.53
N GLU A 145 -16.42 -10.27 3.14
CA GLU A 145 -17.32 -9.63 2.17
C GLU A 145 -16.91 -10.00 0.73
N TYR A 146 -17.34 -11.18 0.28
CA TYR A 146 -17.11 -11.83 -1.02
C TYR A 146 -17.43 -10.99 -2.29
N HIS A 147 -17.83 -9.74 -2.14
CA HIS A 147 -18.24 -8.84 -3.24
C HIS A 147 -17.62 -7.45 -3.16
N ARG A 148 -16.63 -7.22 -2.29
CA ARG A 148 -15.97 -5.92 -2.22
C ARG A 148 -15.04 -5.73 -3.41
N ASP A 149 -15.18 -4.60 -4.11
CA ASP A 149 -14.22 -4.18 -5.13
C ASP A 149 -12.84 -3.93 -4.50
N PRO A 150 -11.74 -4.32 -5.15
CA PRO A 150 -10.41 -4.10 -4.62
C PRO A 150 -10.09 -2.60 -4.51
N ASP A 151 -9.51 -2.18 -3.38
CA ASP A 151 -9.16 -0.77 -3.13
C ASP A 151 -8.11 -0.25 -4.13
N THR A 152 -7.24 -1.15 -4.59
CA THR A 152 -6.33 -0.93 -5.71
C THR A 152 -5.82 -2.26 -6.27
N THR A 153 -5.01 -2.19 -7.32
CA THR A 153 -4.45 -3.36 -7.99
C THR A 153 -2.98 -3.12 -8.30
N ILE A 154 -2.17 -4.18 -8.36
CA ILE A 154 -0.73 -4.13 -8.65
C ILE A 154 -0.36 -5.24 -9.65
N MET A 155 0.72 -5.07 -10.42
CA MET A 155 1.20 -6.06 -11.39
C MET A 155 2.52 -6.66 -10.88
N LEU A 156 2.53 -7.91 -10.45
CA LEU A 156 3.68 -8.59 -9.85
C LEU A 156 3.86 -9.98 -10.45
N SER A 157 5.09 -10.52 -10.47
CA SER A 157 5.30 -11.94 -10.75
C SER A 157 4.90 -12.74 -9.51
N PRO A 158 3.97 -13.71 -9.62
CA PRO A 158 3.63 -14.58 -8.50
C PRO A 158 4.84 -15.33 -7.93
N LYS A 159 5.75 -15.78 -8.79
CA LYS A 159 7.00 -16.45 -8.40
C LYS A 159 7.88 -15.55 -7.54
N GLU A 160 8.05 -14.28 -7.92
CA GLU A 160 8.85 -13.33 -7.13
C GLU A 160 8.19 -13.02 -5.78
N VAL A 161 6.85 -12.90 -5.75
CA VAL A 161 6.11 -12.69 -4.49
C VAL A 161 6.31 -13.88 -3.56
N ARG A 162 6.12 -15.10 -4.06
CA ARG A 162 6.32 -16.35 -3.31
C ARG A 162 7.77 -16.50 -2.83
N HIS A 163 8.73 -16.17 -3.68
CA HIS A 163 10.15 -16.20 -3.32
C HIS A 163 10.47 -15.30 -2.13
N VAL A 164 9.90 -14.09 -2.09
CA VAL A 164 10.24 -13.09 -1.08
C VAL A 164 9.45 -13.28 0.22
N PHE A 165 8.17 -13.63 0.12
CA PHE A 165 7.26 -13.70 1.27
C PHE A 165 6.90 -15.12 1.72
N GLY A 166 7.27 -16.15 0.95
CA GLY A 166 6.93 -17.55 1.22
C GLY A 166 5.62 -17.94 0.55
N ASP A 167 5.09 -19.11 0.94
CA ASP A 167 3.81 -19.57 0.42
C ASP A 167 2.64 -18.67 0.87
N PRO A 168 1.66 -18.41 -0.01
CA PRO A 168 0.48 -17.65 0.38
C PRO A 168 -0.33 -18.43 1.41
N LEU A 169 -1.07 -17.72 2.26
CA LEU A 169 -2.07 -18.36 3.11
C LEU A 169 -3.13 -18.99 2.21
N TRP A 170 -3.30 -20.31 2.33
CA TRP A 170 -4.26 -21.07 1.56
C TRP A 170 -5.68 -20.70 2.00
N CYS A 171 -6.37 -19.94 1.15
CA CYS A 171 -7.74 -19.51 1.38
C CYS A 171 -8.54 -19.66 0.08
N PRO A 172 -8.69 -20.90 -0.45
CA PRO A 172 -9.45 -21.13 -1.66
C PRO A 172 -10.90 -20.74 -1.39
N ASN A 173 -11.35 -19.71 -2.08
CA ASN A 173 -12.76 -19.34 -2.14
C ASN A 173 -13.13 -19.08 -3.60
N GLU A 174 -14.35 -18.61 -3.86
CA GLU A 174 -14.80 -18.30 -5.23
C GLU A 174 -13.88 -17.29 -5.93
N THR A 175 -13.10 -16.51 -5.16
CA THR A 175 -12.39 -15.32 -5.63
C THR A 175 -10.88 -15.39 -5.68
N THR A 176 -10.26 -16.27 -4.89
CA THR A 176 -8.81 -16.36 -4.77
C THR A 176 -8.38 -17.75 -4.32
N THR A 177 -7.17 -18.15 -4.68
CA THR A 177 -6.53 -19.37 -4.20
C THR A 177 -5.58 -19.15 -3.04
N GLY A 178 -5.07 -17.93 -2.89
CA GLY A 178 -4.09 -17.62 -1.86
C GLY A 178 -3.97 -16.13 -1.63
N ILE A 179 -3.73 -15.77 -0.37
CA ILE A 179 -3.61 -14.38 0.07
C ILE A 179 -2.31 -14.17 0.86
N TYR A 180 -1.82 -12.93 0.85
CA TYR A 180 -0.82 -12.45 1.79
C TYR A 180 -1.39 -11.29 2.58
N THR A 181 -1.23 -11.33 3.89
CA THR A 181 -1.64 -10.32 4.85
C THR A 181 -0.42 -9.53 5.32
N PHE A 182 -0.56 -8.21 5.34
CA PHE A 182 0.49 -7.28 5.75
C PHE A 182 -0.07 -6.23 6.70
N GLU A 183 0.80 -5.66 7.52
CA GLU A 183 0.50 -4.54 8.41
C GLU A 183 1.60 -3.48 8.27
N ASP A 184 1.21 -2.20 8.31
CA ASP A 184 2.16 -1.09 8.21
C ASP A 184 2.45 -0.43 9.57
N THR A 185 3.41 0.50 9.55
CA THR A 185 3.75 1.40 10.69
C THR A 185 2.57 2.17 11.31
N HIS A 186 1.43 2.30 10.64
CA HIS A 186 0.23 2.95 11.15
C HIS A 186 -0.85 1.95 11.60
N LEU A 187 -0.51 0.66 11.67
CA LEU A 187 -1.41 -0.46 11.98
C LEU A 187 -2.54 -0.61 10.95
N ASP A 188 -2.32 -0.12 9.73
CA ASP A 188 -3.22 -0.40 8.62
C ASP A 188 -2.90 -1.78 8.05
N ILE A 189 -3.96 -2.57 7.85
CA ILE A 189 -3.85 -3.93 7.32
C ILE A 189 -4.08 -3.90 5.82
N PHE A 190 -3.22 -4.59 5.08
CA PHE A 190 -3.29 -4.80 3.64
C PHE A 190 -3.39 -6.28 3.33
N VAL A 191 -4.18 -6.63 2.34
CA VAL A 191 -4.22 -8.00 1.80
C VAL A 191 -3.98 -7.99 0.32
N LEU A 192 -2.99 -8.76 -0.09
CA LEU A 192 -2.66 -9.04 -1.48
C LEU A 192 -3.29 -10.37 -1.88
N ALA A 193 -4.25 -10.34 -2.79
CA ALA A 193 -4.97 -11.52 -3.24
C ALA A 193 -4.74 -11.79 -4.72
N GLU A 194 -4.57 -13.06 -5.06
CA GLU A 194 -4.61 -13.56 -6.44
C GLU A 194 -6.03 -13.38 -7.00
N PRO A 195 -6.21 -12.78 -8.20
CA PRO A 195 -7.54 -12.51 -8.72
C PRO A 195 -8.05 -13.64 -9.60
N HIS A 196 -9.02 -14.46 -9.17
CA HIS A 196 -9.81 -15.43 -9.96
C HIS A 196 -9.17 -15.91 -11.29
N SER A 197 -7.90 -16.35 -11.27
CA SER A 197 -7.09 -16.65 -12.46
C SER A 197 -6.78 -18.13 -12.59
N THR A 198 -7.20 -18.93 -11.62
CA THR A 198 -6.91 -20.36 -11.54
C THR A 198 -8.12 -21.23 -11.81
N VAL A 199 -7.89 -22.49 -12.16
CA VAL A 199 -8.92 -23.51 -12.36
C VAL A 199 -9.80 -23.73 -11.12
N ILE A 200 -9.28 -23.56 -9.90
CA ILE A 200 -10.10 -23.66 -8.67
C ILE A 200 -11.24 -22.63 -8.67
N THR A 201 -10.91 -21.39 -9.02
CA THR A 201 -11.88 -20.28 -8.97
C THR A 201 -12.80 -20.22 -10.20
N ARG A 202 -12.36 -20.78 -11.33
CA ARG A 202 -13.04 -20.64 -12.63
C ARG A 202 -13.63 -21.94 -13.19
N GLY A 203 -13.32 -23.06 -12.55
CA GLY A 203 -13.62 -24.40 -13.06
C GLY A 203 -12.49 -24.98 -13.89
N GLU A 204 -12.56 -26.30 -14.09
CA GLU A 204 -11.58 -27.05 -14.86
C GLU A 204 -11.50 -26.57 -16.31
N ASN A 205 -10.28 -26.61 -16.85
CA ASN A 205 -10.07 -26.31 -18.26
C ASN A 205 -10.73 -27.37 -19.14
N LYS A 206 -11.23 -26.93 -20.31
CA LYS A 206 -11.75 -27.82 -21.35
C LYS A 206 -10.58 -28.48 -22.10
N ASP A 207 -10.89 -29.44 -22.98
CA ASP A 207 -9.89 -30.10 -23.79
C ASP A 207 -9.10 -29.10 -24.68
N PRO A 208 -7.80 -29.33 -24.97
CA PRO A 208 -7.00 -28.44 -25.79
C PRO A 208 -7.61 -28.11 -27.16
N GLU A 209 -8.31 -29.08 -27.76
CA GLU A 209 -9.02 -28.90 -29.04
C GLU A 209 -10.09 -27.82 -28.98
N TYR A 210 -10.77 -27.66 -27.83
CA TYR A 210 -11.74 -26.60 -27.61
C TYR A 210 -11.08 -25.23 -27.77
N TYR A 211 -9.93 -25.00 -27.14
CA TYR A 211 -9.23 -23.72 -27.18
C TYR A 211 -8.57 -23.44 -28.53
N GLU A 212 -8.16 -24.46 -29.27
CA GLU A 212 -7.74 -24.29 -30.66
C GLU A 212 -8.91 -23.80 -31.53
N ALA A 213 -10.11 -24.37 -31.36
CA ALA A 213 -11.31 -23.91 -32.05
C ALA A 213 -11.69 -22.46 -31.68
N GLN A 214 -11.41 -22.01 -30.45
CA GLN A 214 -11.61 -20.62 -30.02
C GLN A 214 -10.77 -19.63 -30.85
N LYS A 215 -9.62 -20.03 -31.41
CA LYS A 215 -8.77 -19.12 -32.20
C LYS A 215 -9.43 -18.61 -33.48
N VAL A 216 -10.46 -19.32 -33.97
CA VAL A 216 -11.25 -18.92 -35.14
C VAL A 216 -12.30 -17.85 -34.80
N LEU A 217 -12.75 -17.79 -33.54
CA LEU A 217 -13.75 -16.82 -33.09
C LEU A 217 -13.16 -15.41 -32.96
N ASP A 218 -14.02 -14.39 -32.87
CA ASP A 218 -13.59 -13.03 -32.54
C ASP A 218 -12.99 -12.97 -31.13
N LYS A 219 -11.95 -12.13 -30.96
CA LYS A 219 -11.18 -12.02 -29.69
C LYS A 219 -12.05 -11.80 -28.45
N SER A 220 -13.17 -11.09 -28.57
CA SER A 220 -14.09 -10.81 -27.46
C SER A 220 -14.89 -12.03 -26.99
N ARG A 221 -14.97 -13.07 -27.82
CA ARG A 221 -15.73 -14.30 -27.55
C ARG A 221 -14.83 -15.49 -27.25
N ARG A 222 -13.50 -15.31 -27.31
CA ARG A 222 -12.54 -16.38 -27.05
C ARG A 222 -12.44 -16.64 -25.57
N GLU A 223 -12.68 -17.88 -25.17
CA GLU A 223 -12.27 -18.39 -23.87
C GLU A 223 -10.78 -18.77 -23.91
N LYS A 224 -10.07 -18.54 -22.81
CA LYS A 224 -8.68 -18.95 -22.62
C LYS A 224 -8.62 -20.00 -21.51
N PRO A 225 -7.65 -20.92 -21.55
CA PRO A 225 -7.38 -21.77 -20.40
C PRO A 225 -6.96 -20.91 -19.21
N PHE A 226 -7.36 -21.34 -18.03
CA PHE A 226 -6.92 -20.82 -16.73
C PHE A 226 -5.69 -21.56 -16.27
N TYR A 227 -4.96 -20.98 -15.33
CA TYR A 227 -3.74 -21.60 -14.79
C TYR A 227 -4.10 -22.66 -13.75
N ASP A 228 -3.30 -23.71 -13.68
CA ASP A 228 -3.23 -24.49 -12.44
C ASP A 228 -2.60 -23.64 -11.33
N ILE A 229 -2.81 -24.02 -10.08
CA ILE A 229 -2.36 -23.22 -8.93
C ILE A 229 -0.84 -23.10 -8.92
N ASP A 230 -0.15 -24.24 -9.04
CA ASP A 230 1.30 -24.27 -9.07
C ASP A 230 1.83 -23.54 -10.30
N GLU A 231 1.16 -23.68 -11.45
CA GLU A 231 1.54 -22.94 -12.67
C GLU A 231 1.42 -21.43 -12.46
N PHE A 232 0.36 -20.97 -11.79
CA PHE A 232 0.19 -19.56 -11.46
C PHE A 232 1.29 -19.06 -10.52
N TRP A 233 1.50 -19.73 -9.38
CA TRP A 233 2.44 -19.28 -8.35
C TRP A 233 3.91 -19.45 -8.74
N LEU A 234 4.22 -20.33 -9.70
CA LEU A 234 5.55 -20.48 -10.30
C LEU A 234 5.75 -19.58 -11.54
N SER A 235 4.75 -18.78 -11.92
CA SER A 235 4.82 -17.94 -13.12
C SER A 235 5.75 -16.73 -12.94
N GLU A 236 6.64 -16.54 -13.91
CA GLU A 236 7.49 -15.34 -14.03
C GLU A 236 6.74 -14.15 -14.66
N GLU A 237 5.61 -14.40 -15.33
CA GLU A 237 4.84 -13.34 -15.97
C GLU A 237 4.18 -12.45 -14.93
N LYS A 238 4.28 -11.11 -15.10
CA LYS A 238 3.59 -10.18 -14.21
C LYS A 238 2.08 -10.31 -14.36
N ARG A 239 1.42 -10.72 -13.28
CA ARG A 239 -0.02 -10.86 -13.16
C ARG A 239 -0.59 -9.74 -12.30
N LYS A 240 -1.87 -9.47 -12.51
CA LYS A 240 -2.62 -8.54 -11.65
C LYS A 240 -2.81 -9.21 -10.29
N PHE A 241 -2.65 -8.44 -9.22
CA PHE A 241 -3.05 -8.77 -7.86
C PHE A 241 -4.04 -7.72 -7.37
N PHE A 242 -5.00 -8.16 -6.57
CA PHE A 242 -5.94 -7.30 -5.86
C PHE A 242 -5.34 -6.90 -4.51
N ILE A 243 -5.50 -5.62 -4.16
CA ILE A 243 -5.10 -5.10 -2.86
C ILE A 243 -6.36 -4.60 -2.16
N PHE A 244 -6.63 -5.20 -1.00
CA PHE A 244 -7.65 -4.75 -0.05
C PHE A 244 -6.94 -4.10 1.13
N CYS A 245 -7.54 -3.07 1.71
CA CYS A 245 -6.98 -2.43 2.89
C CYS A 245 -8.03 -1.88 3.84
N THR A 246 -7.58 -1.57 5.06
CA THR A 246 -8.32 -0.76 6.02
C THR A 246 -8.66 0.62 5.45
N LYS A 247 -9.65 1.26 6.06
CA LYS A 247 -10.17 2.54 5.58
C LYS A 247 -9.10 3.62 5.70
N TYR A 248 -8.85 4.33 4.61
CA TYR A 248 -7.86 5.43 4.50
C TYR A 248 -6.38 5.01 4.53
N ALA A 249 -6.08 3.72 4.46
CA ALA A 249 -4.71 3.22 4.43
C ALA A 249 -3.87 3.81 3.28
N TYR A 250 -2.56 3.93 3.49
CA TYR A 250 -1.61 4.54 2.55
C TYR A 250 -1.24 3.63 1.37
N LYS A 251 -2.23 3.18 0.60
CA LYS A 251 -2.08 2.21 -0.51
C LYS A 251 -1.00 2.54 -1.55
N ARG A 252 -0.66 3.81 -1.76
CA ARG A 252 0.42 4.22 -2.68
C ARG A 252 1.81 3.91 -2.11
N LYS A 253 1.99 4.14 -0.80
CA LYS A 253 3.23 3.80 -0.08
C LYS A 253 3.40 2.30 0.01
N PHE A 254 2.35 1.57 0.39
CA PHE A 254 2.33 0.10 0.40
C PHE A 254 2.78 -0.50 -0.95
N LYS A 255 2.18 -0.07 -2.06
CA LYS A 255 2.58 -0.56 -3.39
C LYS A 255 4.05 -0.28 -3.72
N LYS A 256 4.56 0.90 -3.36
CA LYS A 256 5.96 1.27 -3.62
C LYS A 256 6.90 0.45 -2.73
N TRP A 257 6.59 0.30 -1.45
CA TRP A 257 7.30 -0.56 -0.53
C TRP A 257 7.34 -2.00 -1.05
N LEU A 258 6.20 -2.57 -1.45
CA LEU A 258 6.10 -3.94 -1.95
C LEU A 258 6.98 -4.17 -3.19
N TYR A 259 6.97 -3.23 -4.16
CA TYR A 259 7.87 -3.33 -5.32
C TYR A 259 9.35 -3.26 -4.92
N ASN A 260 9.71 -2.33 -4.02
CA ASN A 260 11.09 -2.16 -3.59
C ASN A 260 11.59 -3.39 -2.82
N GLU A 261 10.73 -3.95 -1.97
CA GLU A 261 11.02 -5.13 -1.16
C GLU A 261 11.24 -6.37 -2.05
N ILE A 262 10.37 -6.57 -3.03
CA ILE A 262 10.52 -7.65 -4.01
C ILE A 262 11.80 -7.47 -4.83
N GLU A 263 12.05 -6.28 -5.35
CA GLU A 263 13.23 -6.00 -6.16
C GLU A 263 14.53 -6.17 -5.37
N ALA A 264 14.55 -5.80 -4.09
CA ALA A 264 15.70 -5.97 -3.23
C ALA A 264 15.98 -7.45 -2.94
N LYS A 265 14.93 -8.25 -2.68
CA LYS A 265 15.06 -9.62 -2.18
C LYS A 265 14.95 -10.72 -3.24
N LYS A 266 14.55 -10.41 -4.48
CA LYS A 266 14.38 -11.43 -5.54
C LYS A 266 15.65 -12.22 -5.89
N ASN A 267 16.83 -11.66 -5.61
CA ASN A 267 18.12 -12.31 -5.86
C ASN A 267 18.74 -12.91 -4.58
N GLU A 268 18.09 -12.74 -3.43
CA GLU A 268 18.49 -13.36 -2.16
C GLU A 268 17.93 -14.79 -2.07
N LYS A 269 18.28 -15.51 -1.00
CA LYS A 269 17.66 -16.81 -0.69
C LYS A 269 16.15 -16.63 -0.49
N SER A 270 15.38 -17.63 -0.93
CA SER A 270 13.93 -17.58 -0.79
C SER A 270 13.50 -17.51 0.68
N CYS A 271 12.28 -17.06 0.95
CA CYS A 271 11.71 -17.05 2.28
C CYS A 271 11.79 -18.46 2.92
N GLU A 272 11.40 -19.49 2.19
CA GLU A 272 11.46 -20.88 2.64
C GLU A 272 12.89 -21.32 2.96
N GLU A 273 13.86 -21.04 2.09
CA GLU A 273 15.27 -21.37 2.33
C GLU A 273 15.79 -20.70 3.61
N ARG A 274 15.47 -19.42 3.83
CA ARG A 274 15.87 -18.69 5.04
C ARG A 274 15.25 -19.29 6.30
N VAL A 275 14.00 -19.74 6.20
CA VAL A 275 13.28 -20.41 7.29
C VAL A 275 13.88 -21.79 7.58
N TYR A 276 14.21 -22.56 6.53
CA TYR A 276 14.89 -23.85 6.68
C TYR A 276 16.28 -23.73 7.30
N GLU A 277 17.04 -22.69 6.95
CA GLU A 277 18.35 -22.45 7.57
C GLU A 277 18.25 -22.11 9.05
N LYS A 278 17.19 -21.43 9.47
CA LYS A 278 17.01 -21.00 10.87
C LYS A 278 16.41 -22.08 11.76
N TYR A 279 15.41 -22.80 11.27
CA TYR A 279 14.62 -23.73 12.08
C TYR A 279 14.78 -25.20 11.68
N GLY A 280 15.55 -25.48 10.63
CA GLY A 280 15.65 -26.81 10.04
C GLY A 280 14.54 -27.09 9.04
N HIS A 281 14.58 -28.27 8.41
CA HIS A 281 13.53 -28.71 7.48
C HIS A 281 12.18 -28.79 8.22
N MET A 282 11.19 -28.04 7.74
CA MET A 282 9.92 -27.80 8.45
C MET A 282 8.93 -28.99 8.41
N LEU A 283 9.39 -30.18 8.04
CA LEU A 283 8.56 -31.36 7.86
C LEU A 283 9.32 -32.60 8.32
N SER A 284 9.73 -32.64 9.59
CA SER A 284 9.66 -33.94 10.26
C SER A 284 8.17 -34.15 10.58
N HIS A 285 7.38 -34.61 9.60
CA HIS A 285 6.05 -35.18 9.90
C HIS A 285 6.14 -36.45 10.77
N PHE A 286 7.33 -36.76 11.29
CA PHE A 286 7.66 -37.97 12.02
C PHE A 286 7.36 -39.21 11.16
N GLU A 287 7.48 -39.07 9.84
CA GLU A 287 7.08 -40.07 8.84
C GLU A 287 8.25 -40.93 8.34
N ASP A 288 9.49 -40.42 8.39
CA ASP A 288 10.64 -41.22 7.99
C ASP A 288 10.97 -42.26 9.06
N TYR A 289 10.64 -43.52 8.78
CA TYR A 289 10.93 -44.65 9.66
C TYR A 289 12.44 -44.86 9.92
N ASN A 290 13.32 -44.31 9.08
CA ASN A 290 14.76 -44.40 9.27
C ASN A 290 15.30 -43.36 10.25
N GLU A 291 14.51 -42.34 10.59
CA GLU A 291 14.88 -41.35 11.60
C GLU A 291 14.46 -41.83 13.00
N ASP A 292 15.37 -41.67 13.96
CA ASP A 292 15.11 -41.96 15.37
C ASP A 292 14.59 -40.70 16.05
N TYR A 293 13.29 -40.50 15.97
CA TYR A 293 12.64 -39.33 16.55
C TYR A 293 12.58 -39.43 18.08
N GLU A 294 13.10 -38.42 18.77
CA GLU A 294 13.02 -38.35 20.22
C GLU A 294 11.61 -37.96 20.67
N ARG A 295 11.05 -38.70 21.63
CA ARG A 295 9.83 -38.28 22.30
C ARG A 295 10.13 -37.15 23.27
N PHE A 296 9.38 -36.06 23.14
CA PHE A 296 9.54 -34.86 23.97
C PHE A 296 9.42 -35.13 25.49
N ASN A 297 8.79 -36.23 25.91
CA ASN A 297 8.49 -36.57 27.29
C ASN A 297 9.57 -37.36 28.04
N GLU A 298 10.57 -37.95 27.37
CA GLU A 298 11.55 -38.84 28.05
C GLU A 298 12.63 -38.10 28.87
N ARG A 299 12.70 -36.75 28.79
CA ARG A 299 13.55 -35.88 29.63
C ARG A 299 12.88 -34.55 30.06
N GLY A 300 11.58 -34.38 29.82
CA GLY A 300 11.05 -33.07 29.42
C GLY A 300 9.89 -32.48 30.21
N ALA A 301 9.50 -33.00 31.38
CA ALA A 301 8.48 -32.33 32.20
C ALA A 301 8.87 -30.87 32.49
N GLU A 302 10.15 -30.62 32.78
CA GLU A 302 10.73 -29.28 32.96
C GLU A 302 10.73 -28.41 31.69
N LYS A 303 10.45 -28.96 30.50
CA LYS A 303 10.39 -28.21 29.24
C LYS A 303 8.95 -27.97 28.76
N VAL A 304 7.95 -28.45 29.51
CA VAL A 304 6.54 -28.20 29.19
C VAL A 304 6.22 -26.73 29.44
N ALA A 305 5.63 -26.07 28.44
CA ALA A 305 5.35 -24.63 28.49
C ALA A 305 4.52 -24.22 29.73
N ALA A 306 3.56 -25.05 30.14
CA ALA A 306 2.68 -24.78 31.29
C ALA A 306 3.43 -24.64 32.63
N PHE A 307 4.64 -25.19 32.76
CA PHE A 307 5.46 -25.08 33.97
C PHE A 307 6.56 -24.01 33.86
N ASN A 308 6.73 -23.41 32.68
CA ASN A 308 7.79 -22.44 32.41
C ASN A 308 7.29 -21.04 32.09
N TYR A 309 6.03 -20.91 31.63
CA TYR A 309 5.46 -19.65 31.22
C TYR A 309 4.16 -19.38 31.97
N MET A 310 4.05 -18.19 32.53
CA MET A 310 2.88 -17.67 33.23
C MET A 310 2.61 -16.22 32.81
N TRP A 311 1.39 -15.74 33.07
CA TRP A 311 1.02 -14.37 32.74
C TRP A 311 1.91 -13.32 33.42
N THR A 312 2.55 -13.66 34.55
CA THR A 312 3.50 -12.80 35.25
C THR A 312 4.78 -12.54 34.48
N ASP A 313 5.15 -13.41 33.54
CA ASP A 313 6.36 -13.22 32.71
C ASP A 313 6.20 -12.06 31.71
N PHE A 314 4.96 -11.57 31.54
CA PHE A 314 4.64 -10.42 30.70
C PHE A 314 4.46 -9.13 31.51
N LEU A 315 4.66 -9.17 32.82
CA LEU A 315 4.64 -7.99 33.68
C LEU A 315 6.05 -7.42 33.84
N ASP A 316 6.13 -6.11 34.06
CA ASP A 316 7.38 -5.48 34.45
C ASP A 316 7.67 -5.61 35.97
N GLU A 317 8.88 -5.20 36.39
CA GLU A 317 9.31 -5.30 37.79
C GLU A 317 8.51 -4.40 38.75
N GLU A 318 7.80 -3.39 38.24
CA GLU A 318 6.98 -2.49 39.05
C GLU A 318 5.60 -3.11 39.28
N GLU A 319 4.96 -3.59 38.22
CA GLU A 319 3.70 -4.33 38.25
C GLU A 319 3.79 -5.59 39.15
N LEU A 320 4.91 -6.30 39.12
CA LEU A 320 5.14 -7.46 39.99
C LEU A 320 5.21 -7.10 41.48
N LYS A 321 5.67 -5.90 41.83
CA LYS A 321 5.74 -5.43 43.24
C LYS A 321 4.37 -4.99 43.77
N GLU A 322 3.46 -4.62 42.88
CA GLU A 322 2.08 -4.26 43.23
C GLU A 322 1.20 -5.48 43.53
N LEU A 323 1.65 -6.70 43.17
CA LEU A 323 0.94 -7.92 43.48
C LEU A 323 1.13 -8.31 44.95
N ASP A 324 0.02 -8.45 45.67
CA ASP A 324 0.01 -8.92 47.07
C ASP A 324 0.65 -10.32 47.22
N LYS A 325 0.48 -11.18 46.20
CA LYS A 325 1.14 -12.48 46.08
C LYS A 325 1.42 -12.79 44.62
N VAL A 326 2.69 -13.07 44.32
CA VAL A 326 3.07 -13.64 43.03
C VAL A 326 2.62 -15.11 43.01
N PRO A 327 1.80 -15.55 42.04
CA PRO A 327 1.42 -16.94 41.93
C PRO A 327 2.67 -17.82 41.79
N GLU A 328 2.69 -18.97 42.44
CA GLU A 328 3.75 -19.96 42.21
C GLU A 328 3.44 -20.76 40.94
N LEU A 329 4.45 -21.00 40.11
CA LEU A 329 4.32 -21.88 38.96
C LEU A 329 3.93 -23.29 39.42
N PRO A 330 2.98 -23.95 38.74
CA PRO A 330 2.66 -25.33 39.04
C PRO A 330 3.91 -26.20 38.84
N LYS A 331 4.15 -27.14 39.74
CA LYS A 331 5.25 -28.11 39.61
C LYS A 331 4.76 -29.35 38.87
N PRO A 332 5.58 -29.96 37.98
CA PRO A 332 5.21 -31.22 37.37
C PRO A 332 5.01 -32.29 38.45
N ALA A 333 4.00 -33.15 38.27
CA ALA A 333 3.79 -34.27 39.17
C ALA A 333 4.98 -35.23 39.10
N GLU A 334 5.58 -35.55 40.25
CA GLU A 334 6.64 -36.54 40.33
C GLU A 334 6.07 -37.93 40.11
N TYR A 335 6.80 -38.79 39.38
CA TYR A 335 6.37 -40.16 39.17
C TYR A 335 6.37 -40.89 40.51
N LEU A 336 5.18 -41.32 40.97
CA LEU A 336 5.08 -42.14 42.16
C LEU A 336 5.74 -43.48 41.85
N ASP A 337 6.91 -43.71 42.45
CA ASP A 337 7.61 -44.98 42.36
C ASP A 337 6.72 -46.08 42.96
N MET A 338 6.05 -46.85 42.10
CA MET A 338 5.08 -47.86 42.50
C MET A 338 5.73 -49.02 43.27
N ASP A 339 7.05 -49.21 43.12
CA ASP A 339 7.81 -50.22 43.86
C ASP A 339 8.16 -49.72 45.28
N LYS A 340 8.29 -48.41 45.47
CA LYS A 340 8.35 -47.76 46.79
C LYS A 340 6.99 -47.41 47.38
N ALA A 341 5.95 -47.36 46.55
CA ALA A 341 4.60 -47.08 46.98
C ALA A 341 4.11 -48.26 47.80
N TYR A 342 3.84 -48.02 49.08
CA TYR A 342 3.14 -48.99 49.91
C TYR A 342 1.76 -49.20 49.30
N LYS A 343 1.56 -50.32 48.62
CA LYS A 343 0.24 -50.75 48.19
C LYS A 343 -0.54 -51.14 49.44
N MET A 344 -1.13 -50.15 50.10
CA MET A 344 -2.03 -50.36 51.22
C MET A 344 -3.25 -51.12 50.70
N ASN A 345 -3.25 -52.44 50.89
CA ASN A 345 -4.43 -53.26 50.68
C ASN A 345 -5.40 -53.00 51.84
N LEU A 346 -6.03 -51.83 51.83
CA LEU A 346 -7.08 -51.49 52.78
C LEU A 346 -8.33 -52.29 52.43
N SER A 347 -8.87 -53.01 53.41
CA SER A 347 -10.20 -53.57 53.32
C SER A 347 -11.22 -52.43 53.17
N LYS A 348 -12.40 -52.74 52.61
CA LYS A 348 -13.47 -51.76 52.42
C LYS A 348 -13.81 -51.00 53.72
N LYS A 349 -13.75 -51.68 54.87
CA LYS A 349 -13.99 -51.07 56.19
C LYS A 349 -12.90 -50.09 56.61
N GLU A 350 -11.64 -50.38 56.29
CA GLU A 350 -10.53 -49.49 56.61
C GLU A 350 -10.54 -48.25 55.72
N LEU A 351 -10.92 -48.39 54.44
CA LEU A 351 -11.18 -47.27 53.53
C LEU A 351 -12.32 -46.37 54.01
N GLU A 352 -13.44 -46.96 54.46
CA GLU A 352 -14.57 -46.22 55.02
C GLU A 352 -14.19 -45.46 56.30
N ALA A 353 -13.35 -46.04 57.16
CA ALA A 353 -12.86 -45.39 58.37
C ALA A 353 -11.92 -44.21 58.05
N LEU A 354 -10.99 -44.38 57.12
CA LEU A 354 -10.04 -43.34 56.70
C LEU A 354 -10.75 -42.15 56.04
N TYR A 355 -11.77 -42.43 55.22
CA TYR A 355 -12.59 -41.40 54.61
C TYR A 355 -13.41 -40.61 55.63
N GLN A 356 -13.90 -41.28 56.68
CA GLN A 356 -14.60 -40.60 57.77
C GLN A 356 -13.66 -39.71 58.57
N GLN A 357 -12.42 -40.17 58.80
CA GLN A 357 -11.39 -39.42 59.53
C GLN A 357 -10.99 -38.14 58.78
N LEU A 358 -10.78 -38.20 57.46
CA LEU A 358 -10.50 -37.02 56.63
C LEU A 358 -11.66 -36.01 56.64
N LYS A 359 -12.91 -36.48 56.63
CA LYS A 359 -14.09 -35.61 56.73
C LYS A 359 -14.23 -34.91 58.07
N ASP A 360 -13.76 -35.54 59.13
CA ASP A 360 -13.79 -34.95 60.47
C ASP A 360 -12.63 -33.95 60.63
N GLU A 361 -11.47 -34.20 60.00
CA GLU A 361 -10.35 -33.24 59.92
C GLU A 361 -10.69 -32.00 59.07
N GLU A 362 -11.33 -32.15 57.91
CA GLU A 362 -11.79 -31.01 57.08
C GLU A 362 -12.75 -30.09 57.85
N LYS A 363 -13.61 -30.66 58.70
CA LYS A 363 -14.51 -29.89 59.56
C LYS A 363 -13.79 -29.18 60.70
N GLU A 364 -12.73 -29.78 61.25
CA GLU A 364 -11.92 -29.13 62.29
C GLU A 364 -11.12 -27.96 61.73
N ASP A 365 -10.68 -28.02 60.48
CA ASP A 365 -9.97 -26.93 59.83
C ASP A 365 -10.93 -25.81 59.35
N GLU A 366 -12.15 -26.13 58.90
CA GLU A 366 -13.20 -25.11 58.68
C GLU A 366 -13.55 -24.34 59.97
N VAL A 367 -13.57 -25.01 61.12
CA VAL A 367 -13.84 -24.35 62.41
C VAL A 367 -12.69 -23.45 62.87
N LYS A 368 -11.44 -23.72 62.45
CA LYS A 368 -10.28 -22.85 62.77
C LYS A 368 -10.13 -21.67 61.82
N GLU A 369 -10.71 -21.71 60.62
CA GLU A 369 -10.75 -20.55 59.73
C GLU A 369 -11.84 -19.54 60.12
N ASP A 370 -12.83 -19.97 60.90
CA ASP A 370 -13.93 -19.13 61.43
C ASP A 370 -13.65 -18.54 62.84
N GLU A 371 -12.55 -18.92 63.52
CA GLU A 371 -12.01 -18.27 64.74
C GLU A 371 -10.88 -17.29 64.42
#